data_AF-A0A7C2QNV0-F1
#
_entry.id   AF-A0A7C2QNV0-F1
#
_cell.length_a   1.000
_cell.length_b   1.000
_cell.length_c   1.000
_cell.angle_alpha   90.00
_cell.angle_beta   90.00
_cell.angle_gamma   90.00
#
_symmetry.space_group_name_H-M   'P 1'
#
loop_
_entity.id
_entity.type
_entity.pdbx_description
1 polymer ?
#
loop_
_entity_poly.entity_id
_entity_poly.type
_entity_poly.pdbx_seq_one_letter_code
_entity_poly.pdbx_strand_id
1 'polypeptide(L)'
;SFYYEAYRAAKALLASLRGEKPEELEVVPAVLTLRESCGCLSLQVVQAAAGEGGKRTLNLGSALAGLRENTVRDMAAVFDDPGPARAWSEQWVDSLAAALCAGRDHPDALSFTHAVNSVLRGMMNDERQLHFTGEALSAMRRRLLPVIRFHGKALALAEDLWHQARVLITGAVERHHAFKRIRSAGLEARLKEINQILITTFNIQDLMAVLVRELPSIGITTCYLSLYTDPVSPGAGLTLQLCMTDGQVAELPPEGRRMPAGQLVPEEFDRLRDATSLVLESLYFREEQIGILLMDGGHPVGSVHESFRSQLSGALKGALLLTQIQEQARRLSGGIEDLTATLEEMARNIESITENMTRQSAAVMEGASSIEQMVKNIDGTTAMANKVKDFSGLLHTTAVDGGSAMKQSLQAIVDVRKNSHQIGSILNLIKGLADQTNILALNAAIQAAHAGDTGKGFSIVAAKVRNLADDTSNNIRVIEEAVKAIVNRIQESTELAETTGSSLEKIMDLSKQNTDITDQLNFAMVEQDNGAKEILKSTQELVNITEEVRNAMAEQKRATDDFNNSLLKLRDLSRGR
;
A
#
# COMPACT_ATOMS: atom_id res chain seq x y z
N SER A 1 -55.84 -12.55 -17.03
CA SER A 1 -56.16 -11.45 -16.10
C SER A 1 -54.87 -10.72 -15.80
N PHE A 2 -54.77 -9.42 -16.12
CA PHE A 2 -53.57 -8.58 -15.88
C PHE A 2 -53.04 -8.70 -14.43
N TYR A 3 -53.95 -8.96 -13.49
CA TYR A 3 -53.67 -9.15 -12.07
C TYR A 3 -52.82 -10.41 -11.78
N TYR A 4 -53.02 -11.49 -12.55
CA TYR A 4 -52.26 -12.73 -12.40
C TYR A 4 -50.82 -12.59 -12.91
N GLU A 5 -50.64 -11.84 -14.01
CA GLU A 5 -49.31 -11.54 -14.57
C GLU A 5 -48.52 -10.60 -13.66
N ALA A 6 -49.16 -9.56 -13.12
CA ALA A 6 -48.53 -8.65 -12.16
C ALA A 6 -48.09 -9.40 -10.87
N TYR A 7 -48.91 -10.35 -10.40
CA TYR A 7 -48.57 -11.18 -9.25
C TYR A 7 -47.36 -12.10 -9.51
N ARG A 8 -47.28 -12.73 -10.70
CA ARG A 8 -46.13 -13.54 -11.10
C ARG A 8 -44.85 -12.73 -11.23
N ALA A 9 -44.93 -11.55 -11.85
CA ALA A 9 -43.79 -10.64 -11.98
C ALA A 9 -43.25 -10.19 -10.60
N ALA A 10 -44.15 -9.83 -9.67
CA ALA A 10 -43.76 -9.47 -8.31
C ALA A 10 -43.10 -10.63 -7.56
N LYS A 11 -43.60 -11.87 -7.75
CA LYS A 11 -43.03 -13.07 -7.12
C LYS A 11 -41.64 -13.42 -7.69
N ALA A 12 -41.46 -13.29 -9.01
CA ALA A 12 -40.18 -13.51 -9.68
C ALA A 12 -39.12 -12.48 -9.24
N LEU A 13 -39.52 -11.21 -9.10
CA LEU A 13 -38.66 -10.14 -8.58
C LEU A 13 -38.23 -10.44 -7.13
N LEU A 14 -39.17 -10.84 -6.26
CA LEU A 14 -38.87 -11.21 -4.87
C LEU A 14 -37.94 -12.42 -4.75
N ALA A 15 -38.05 -13.40 -5.65
CA ALA A 15 -37.12 -14.53 -5.72
C ALA A 15 -35.72 -14.06 -6.14
N SER A 16 -35.62 -13.23 -7.17
CA SER A 16 -34.34 -12.66 -7.63
C SER A 16 -33.67 -11.79 -6.57
N LEU A 17 -34.43 -10.99 -5.82
CA LEU A 17 -33.91 -10.16 -4.71
C LEU A 17 -33.40 -11.01 -3.52
N ARG A 18 -33.83 -12.26 -3.41
CA ARG A 18 -33.34 -13.24 -2.42
C ARG A 18 -32.17 -14.08 -2.94
N GLY A 19 -31.71 -13.85 -4.17
CA GLY A 19 -30.66 -14.65 -4.81
C GLY A 19 -31.14 -16.00 -5.34
N GLU A 20 -32.46 -16.22 -5.42
CA GLU A 20 -33.06 -17.43 -5.99
C GLU A 20 -33.26 -17.26 -7.52
N LYS A 21 -33.14 -18.36 -8.28
CA LYS A 21 -33.33 -18.34 -9.74
C LYS A 21 -34.84 -18.23 -10.04
N PRO A 22 -35.34 -17.13 -10.66
CA PRO A 22 -36.76 -17.00 -10.95
C PRO A 22 -37.22 -18.04 -12.00
N GLU A 23 -38.47 -18.50 -11.92
CA GLU A 23 -39.12 -19.30 -12.97
C GLU A 23 -39.10 -18.54 -14.31
N GLU A 24 -38.95 -19.25 -15.43
CA GLU A 24 -38.90 -18.68 -16.78
C GLU A 24 -40.10 -17.74 -17.02
N LEU A 25 -39.80 -16.44 -17.19
CA LEU A 25 -40.76 -15.42 -17.57
C LEU A 25 -41.19 -15.69 -19.02
N GLU A 26 -42.43 -16.11 -19.20
CA GLU A 26 -43.03 -16.25 -20.51
C GLU A 26 -43.31 -14.83 -21.07
N VAL A 27 -42.45 -14.37 -21.97
CA VAL A 27 -42.64 -13.09 -22.68
C VAL A 27 -43.83 -13.26 -23.61
N VAL A 28 -45.01 -12.83 -23.17
CA VAL A 28 -46.18 -12.77 -24.06
C VAL A 28 -46.02 -11.54 -24.94
N PRO A 29 -45.80 -11.66 -26.26
CA PRO A 29 -45.74 -10.50 -27.12
C PRO A 29 -47.09 -9.78 -27.07
N ALA A 30 -47.08 -8.53 -26.63
CA ALA A 30 -48.22 -7.65 -26.80
C ALA A 30 -48.38 -7.35 -28.29
N VAL A 31 -49.07 -8.23 -29.01
CA VAL A 31 -49.40 -8.01 -30.42
C VAL A 31 -50.46 -6.93 -30.46
N LEU A 32 -50.04 -5.69 -30.78
CA LEU A 32 -50.95 -4.64 -31.20
C LEU A 32 -51.62 -5.13 -32.49
N THR A 33 -52.78 -5.75 -32.33
CA THR A 33 -53.54 -6.27 -33.47
C THR A 33 -54.33 -5.10 -34.06
N LEU A 34 -53.68 -4.31 -34.91
CA LEU A 34 -54.38 -3.41 -35.82
C LEU A 34 -55.12 -4.27 -36.83
N ARG A 35 -56.38 -4.61 -36.53
CA ARG A 35 -57.28 -5.18 -37.55
C ARG A 35 -57.60 -4.08 -38.55
N GLU A 36 -56.87 -4.04 -39.66
CA GLU A 36 -57.36 -3.38 -40.85
C GLU A 36 -58.65 -4.09 -41.27
N SER A 37 -59.76 -3.35 -41.25
CA SER A 37 -61.07 -3.85 -41.68
C SER A 37 -60.95 -4.37 -43.13
N CYS A 38 -61.73 -5.41 -43.44
CA CYS A 38 -61.88 -6.11 -44.72
C CYS A 38 -62.30 -5.26 -45.94
N GLY A 39 -61.97 -3.97 -45.98
CA GLY A 39 -62.63 -2.97 -46.83
C GLY A 39 -64.07 -2.68 -46.40
N CYS A 40 -64.53 -3.30 -45.31
CA CYS A 40 -65.87 -3.15 -44.77
C CYS A 40 -65.99 -1.80 -44.07
N LEU A 41 -67.02 -1.02 -44.39
CA LEU A 41 -67.36 0.19 -43.65
C LEU A 41 -67.56 -0.16 -42.18
N SER A 42 -67.10 0.70 -41.26
CA SER A 42 -67.31 0.46 -39.84
C SER A 42 -68.81 0.30 -39.56
N LEU A 43 -69.16 -0.53 -38.56
CA LEU A 43 -70.55 -0.74 -38.17
C LEU A 43 -71.26 0.60 -37.91
N GLN A 44 -70.52 1.58 -37.35
CA GLN A 44 -70.94 2.96 -37.12
C GLN A 44 -71.36 3.68 -38.43
N VAL A 45 -70.62 3.48 -39.52
CA VAL A 45 -70.93 4.08 -40.83
C VAL A 45 -72.14 3.41 -41.47
N VAL A 46 -72.29 2.09 -41.34
CA VAL A 46 -73.47 1.34 -41.82
C VAL A 46 -74.73 1.77 -41.05
N GLN A 47 -74.60 1.92 -39.75
CA GLN A 47 -75.60 2.49 -38.86
C GLN A 47 -75.82 3.99 -39.13
N ALA A 48 -74.95 4.66 -39.87
CA ALA A 48 -75.10 5.99 -40.44
C ALA A 48 -76.49 6.31 -41.05
N ALA A 49 -77.06 5.30 -41.71
CA ALA A 49 -78.19 5.42 -42.62
C ALA A 49 -79.51 5.74 -41.91
N ALA A 50 -80.40 6.43 -42.60
CA ALA A 50 -81.77 6.69 -42.16
C ALA A 50 -82.57 5.38 -42.04
N GLY A 51 -83.47 5.27 -41.07
CA GLY A 51 -84.34 4.10 -40.94
C GLY A 51 -85.40 4.03 -42.06
N GLU A 52 -85.88 2.83 -42.38
CA GLU A 52 -87.03 2.64 -43.28
C GLU A 52 -88.36 2.62 -42.50
N GLY A 53 -89.42 3.24 -43.03
CA GLY A 53 -90.80 3.04 -42.54
C GLY A 53 -91.44 4.15 -41.68
N GLY A 54 -91.65 5.34 -42.24
CA GLY A 54 -92.49 6.39 -41.62
C GLY A 54 -93.87 6.54 -42.28
N LYS A 55 -94.95 6.66 -41.49
CA LYS A 55 -96.31 7.01 -41.96
C LYS A 55 -96.47 8.54 -42.03
N ARG A 56 -97.25 9.05 -42.99
CA ARG A 56 -97.57 10.47 -43.11
C ARG A 56 -98.45 10.90 -41.93
N THR A 57 -97.94 11.80 -41.09
CA THR A 57 -98.64 12.32 -39.90
C THR A 57 -99.19 13.72 -40.15
N LEU A 58 -100.38 14.02 -39.63
CA LEU A 58 -101.01 15.35 -39.73
C LEU A 58 -100.36 16.38 -38.78
N ASN A 59 -99.84 15.95 -37.64
CA ASN A 59 -99.18 16.80 -36.64
C ASN A 59 -97.80 16.26 -36.29
N LEU A 60 -96.75 17.09 -36.47
CA LEU A 60 -95.36 16.73 -36.22
C LEU A 60 -95.06 16.56 -34.72
N GLY A 61 -95.63 17.41 -33.86
CA GLY A 61 -95.33 17.42 -32.43
C GLY A 61 -95.77 16.13 -31.72
N SER A 62 -96.99 15.64 -32.02
CA SER A 62 -97.47 14.37 -31.46
C SER A 62 -96.70 13.16 -32.00
N ALA A 63 -96.22 13.23 -33.24
CA ALA A 63 -95.40 12.17 -33.84
C ALA A 63 -94.00 12.08 -33.21
N LEU A 64 -93.37 13.22 -32.93
CA LEU A 64 -92.09 13.28 -32.22
C LEU A 64 -92.22 12.82 -30.76
N ALA A 65 -93.29 13.22 -30.06
CA ALA A 65 -93.57 12.78 -28.70
C ALA A 65 -93.72 11.25 -28.60
N GLY A 66 -94.37 10.61 -29.58
CA GLY A 66 -94.50 9.15 -29.64
C GLY A 66 -93.20 8.39 -29.91
N LEU A 67 -92.17 9.06 -30.48
CA LEU A 67 -90.86 8.49 -30.75
C LEU A 67 -89.79 8.83 -29.70
N ARG A 68 -90.08 9.74 -28.76
CA ARG A 68 -89.13 10.26 -27.77
C ARG A 68 -88.40 9.15 -27.01
N GLU A 69 -89.13 8.30 -26.29
CA GLU A 69 -88.54 7.26 -25.41
C GLU A 69 -87.67 6.26 -26.19
N ASN A 70 -88.12 5.86 -27.37
CA ASN A 70 -87.37 4.95 -28.22
C ASN A 70 -86.10 5.60 -28.79
N THR A 71 -86.14 6.91 -29.09
CA THR A 71 -84.98 7.65 -29.60
C THR A 71 -83.93 7.82 -28.51
N VAL A 72 -84.34 8.22 -27.30
CA VAL A 72 -83.45 8.36 -26.14
C VAL A 72 -82.78 7.03 -25.79
N ARG A 73 -83.54 5.92 -25.79
CA ARG A 73 -82.99 4.58 -25.53
C ARG A 73 -81.93 4.20 -26.57
N ASP A 74 -82.21 4.43 -27.85
CA ASP A 74 -81.28 4.07 -28.94
C ASP A 74 -80.01 4.93 -28.93
N MET A 75 -80.10 6.19 -28.48
CA MET A 75 -78.93 7.07 -28.29
C MET A 75 -78.07 6.66 -27.09
N ALA A 76 -78.69 6.33 -25.95
CA ALA A 76 -77.98 5.94 -24.74
C ALA A 76 -77.30 4.57 -24.86
N ALA A 77 -77.86 3.65 -25.66
CA ALA A 77 -77.34 2.29 -25.88
C ALA A 77 -75.99 2.25 -26.65
N VAL A 78 -75.54 3.38 -27.19
CA VAL A 78 -74.24 3.53 -27.86
C VAL A 78 -73.07 3.58 -26.88
N PHE A 79 -73.34 3.91 -25.61
CA PHE A 79 -72.30 4.09 -24.58
C PHE A 79 -72.13 2.83 -23.74
N ASP A 80 -70.89 2.57 -23.30
CA ASP A 80 -70.57 1.45 -22.39
C ASP A 80 -71.31 1.55 -21.05
N ASP A 81 -71.58 2.78 -20.57
CA ASP A 81 -72.44 3.06 -19.41
C ASP A 81 -73.65 3.92 -19.84
N PRO A 82 -74.86 3.31 -19.96
CA PRO A 82 -76.04 4.03 -20.42
C PRO A 82 -76.63 5.00 -19.37
N GLY A 83 -76.18 4.96 -18.11
CA GLY A 83 -76.73 5.78 -17.02
C GLY A 83 -76.55 7.29 -17.23
N PRO A 84 -75.31 7.80 -17.32
CA PRO A 84 -75.03 9.20 -17.62
C PRO A 84 -75.48 9.59 -19.04
N ALA A 85 -75.46 8.62 -19.97
CA ALA A 85 -75.80 8.80 -21.38
C ALA A 85 -77.25 9.22 -21.61
N ARG A 86 -78.16 8.70 -20.78
CA ARG A 86 -79.60 8.94 -20.89
C ARG A 86 -79.96 10.41 -20.66
N ALA A 87 -79.38 11.05 -19.64
CA ALA A 87 -79.75 12.40 -19.23
C ALA A 87 -79.52 13.44 -20.33
N TRP A 88 -78.36 13.41 -20.98
CA TRP A 88 -78.10 14.33 -22.09
C TRP A 88 -78.75 13.88 -23.41
N SER A 89 -79.01 12.58 -23.60
CA SER A 89 -79.81 12.08 -24.74
C SER A 89 -81.24 12.64 -24.69
N GLU A 90 -81.87 12.69 -23.51
CA GLU A 90 -83.17 13.34 -23.31
C GLU A 90 -83.10 14.83 -23.66
N GLN A 91 -82.07 15.53 -23.17
CA GLN A 91 -81.85 16.95 -23.47
C GLN A 91 -81.73 17.22 -24.99
N TRP A 92 -81.04 16.36 -25.73
CA TRP A 92 -80.87 16.48 -27.18
C TRP A 92 -82.18 16.23 -27.94
N VAL A 93 -82.92 15.17 -27.58
CA VAL A 93 -84.19 14.84 -28.24
C VAL A 93 -85.25 15.92 -27.98
N ASP A 94 -85.35 16.41 -26.74
CA ASP A 94 -86.35 17.42 -26.36
C ASP A 94 -86.07 18.78 -26.99
N SER A 95 -84.81 19.20 -26.99
CA SER A 95 -84.41 20.46 -27.64
C SER A 95 -84.57 20.42 -29.16
N LEU A 96 -84.30 19.26 -29.80
CA LEU A 96 -84.58 19.09 -31.22
C LEU A 96 -86.09 19.15 -31.51
N ALA A 97 -86.90 18.44 -30.72
CA ALA A 97 -88.35 18.45 -30.91
C ALA A 97 -88.95 19.86 -30.73
N ALA A 98 -88.49 20.61 -29.72
CA ALA A 98 -88.87 21.99 -29.49
C ALA A 98 -88.50 22.89 -30.68
N ALA A 99 -87.26 22.82 -31.17
CA ALA A 99 -86.79 23.60 -32.31
C ALA A 99 -87.60 23.30 -33.59
N LEU A 100 -87.93 22.03 -33.84
CA LEU A 100 -88.70 21.61 -35.02
C LEU A 100 -90.18 22.02 -34.97
N CYS A 101 -90.80 22.05 -33.78
CA CYS A 101 -92.18 22.49 -33.62
C CYS A 101 -92.32 24.01 -33.69
N ALA A 102 -91.33 24.75 -33.19
CA ALA A 102 -91.34 26.21 -33.14
C ALA A 102 -91.05 26.86 -34.51
N GLY A 103 -90.22 26.20 -35.33
CA GLY A 103 -89.84 26.68 -36.67
C GLY A 103 -88.66 27.66 -36.65
N ARG A 104 -88.17 28.00 -37.86
CA ARG A 104 -86.88 28.68 -38.07
C ARG A 104 -86.81 30.10 -37.48
N ASP A 105 -87.92 30.82 -37.40
CA ASP A 105 -87.97 32.22 -36.96
C ASP A 105 -88.20 32.38 -35.44
N HIS A 106 -88.22 31.27 -34.68
CA HIS A 106 -88.43 31.27 -33.24
C HIS A 106 -87.08 31.33 -32.48
N PRO A 107 -87.00 32.02 -31.31
CA PRO A 107 -85.78 32.02 -30.48
C PRO A 107 -85.27 30.62 -30.10
N ASP A 108 -86.17 29.64 -30.01
CA ASP A 108 -85.83 28.25 -29.69
C ASP A 108 -85.23 27.45 -30.86
N ALA A 109 -85.11 28.03 -32.07
CA ALA A 109 -84.56 27.35 -33.24
C ALA A 109 -83.11 26.86 -33.04
N LEU A 110 -82.35 27.48 -32.13
CA LEU A 110 -80.97 27.10 -31.79
C LEU A 110 -80.84 26.28 -30.49
N SER A 111 -81.95 25.96 -29.83
CA SER A 111 -81.95 25.26 -28.54
C SER A 111 -81.22 23.91 -28.60
N PHE A 112 -81.37 23.17 -29.70
CA PHE A 112 -80.66 21.92 -29.95
C PHE A 112 -79.15 22.10 -30.07
N THR A 113 -78.71 23.08 -30.87
CA THR A 113 -77.28 23.39 -31.06
C THR A 113 -76.62 23.81 -29.73
N HIS A 114 -77.34 24.56 -28.89
CA HIS A 114 -76.90 24.90 -27.53
C HIS A 114 -76.81 23.68 -26.60
N ALA A 115 -77.80 22.78 -26.64
CA ALA A 115 -77.80 21.54 -25.86
C ALA A 115 -76.61 20.65 -26.24
N VAL A 116 -76.35 20.46 -27.53
CA VAL A 116 -75.19 19.71 -28.04
C VAL A 116 -73.87 20.34 -27.55
N ASN A 117 -73.70 21.65 -27.70
CA ASN A 117 -72.48 22.34 -27.28
C ASN A 117 -72.27 22.29 -25.74
N SER A 118 -73.33 22.37 -24.94
CA SER A 118 -73.25 22.29 -23.48
C SER A 118 -72.74 20.92 -23.02
N VAL A 119 -73.27 19.84 -23.60
CA VAL A 119 -72.86 18.47 -23.29
C VAL A 119 -71.41 18.21 -23.72
N LEU A 120 -71.03 18.67 -24.92
CA LEU A 120 -69.65 18.55 -25.41
C LEU A 120 -68.64 19.28 -24.52
N ARG A 121 -69.01 20.44 -23.93
CA ARG A 121 -68.14 21.14 -22.96
C ARG A 121 -67.96 20.36 -21.66
N GLY A 122 -69.02 19.71 -21.15
CA GLY A 122 -68.95 18.87 -19.95
C GLY A 122 -68.09 17.62 -20.15
N MET A 123 -68.05 17.09 -21.37
CA MET A 123 -67.30 15.88 -21.75
C MET A 123 -65.82 16.14 -22.13
N MET A 124 -65.33 17.37 -22.12
CA MET A 124 -63.95 17.69 -22.54
C MET A 124 -62.85 16.99 -21.72
N ASN A 125 -63.19 16.52 -20.51
CA ASN A 125 -62.28 15.83 -19.59
C ASN A 125 -62.38 14.29 -19.64
N ASP A 126 -63.36 13.72 -20.34
CA ASP A 126 -63.56 12.26 -20.45
C ASP A 126 -63.43 11.80 -21.91
N GLU A 127 -62.25 11.27 -22.24
CA GLU A 127 -61.86 10.83 -23.59
C GLU A 127 -62.77 9.73 -24.14
N ARG A 128 -63.28 8.84 -23.27
CA ARG A 128 -64.07 7.68 -23.74
C ARG A 128 -65.45 8.09 -24.20
N GLN A 129 -66.08 9.06 -23.52
CA GLN A 129 -67.46 9.45 -23.83
C GLN A 129 -67.56 10.33 -25.08
N LEU A 130 -66.55 11.16 -25.34
CA LEU A 130 -66.59 12.10 -26.47
C LEU A 130 -66.67 11.38 -27.84
N HIS A 131 -66.04 10.22 -27.96
CA HIS A 131 -66.05 9.42 -29.21
C HIS A 131 -67.46 8.95 -29.60
N PHE A 132 -68.26 8.54 -28.62
CA PHE A 132 -69.60 7.98 -28.83
C PHE A 132 -70.69 9.02 -29.12
N THR A 133 -70.41 10.32 -28.93
CA THR A 133 -71.39 11.40 -29.18
C THR A 133 -71.83 11.52 -30.64
N GLY A 134 -70.93 11.25 -31.60
CA GLY A 134 -71.25 11.25 -33.03
C GLY A 134 -72.14 10.07 -33.45
N GLU A 135 -71.97 8.94 -32.78
CA GLU A 135 -72.80 7.75 -32.97
C GLU A 135 -74.21 7.96 -32.40
N ALA A 136 -74.35 8.59 -31.23
CA ALA A 136 -75.65 8.96 -30.67
C ALA A 136 -76.42 9.95 -31.55
N LEU A 137 -75.75 10.96 -32.11
CA LEU A 137 -76.38 11.87 -33.09
C LEU A 137 -76.92 11.10 -34.30
N SER A 138 -76.19 10.08 -34.75
CA SER A 138 -76.60 9.24 -35.87
C SER A 138 -77.79 8.33 -35.52
N ALA A 139 -77.83 7.77 -34.31
CA ALA A 139 -78.97 7.02 -33.79
C ALA A 139 -80.24 7.88 -33.73
N MET A 140 -80.11 9.12 -33.25
CA MET A 140 -81.20 10.10 -33.22
C MET A 140 -81.76 10.38 -34.61
N ARG A 141 -80.88 10.70 -35.57
CA ARG A 141 -81.27 10.98 -36.96
C ARG A 141 -81.95 9.77 -37.61
N ARG A 142 -81.40 8.56 -37.42
CA ARG A 142 -81.96 7.32 -37.97
C ARG A 142 -83.42 7.12 -37.57
N ARG A 143 -83.77 7.42 -36.33
CA ARG A 143 -85.10 7.22 -35.77
C ARG A 143 -86.09 8.34 -36.14
N LEU A 144 -85.65 9.59 -36.18
CA LEU A 144 -86.54 10.75 -36.36
C LEU A 144 -86.77 11.16 -37.83
N LEU A 145 -85.77 10.97 -38.70
CA LEU A 145 -85.84 11.36 -40.12
C LEU A 145 -87.04 10.75 -40.89
N PRO A 146 -87.46 9.48 -40.69
CA PRO A 146 -88.59 8.88 -41.42
C PRO A 146 -89.93 9.57 -41.16
N VAL A 147 -90.07 10.25 -40.03
CA VAL A 147 -91.26 11.05 -39.66
C VAL A 147 -91.12 12.49 -40.16
N ILE A 148 -89.95 13.11 -39.96
CA ILE A 148 -89.70 14.50 -40.33
C ILE A 148 -89.77 14.70 -41.86
N ARG A 149 -89.39 13.69 -42.67
CA ARG A 149 -89.34 13.79 -44.15
C ARG A 149 -90.65 14.22 -44.83
N PHE A 150 -91.79 14.03 -44.17
CA PHE A 150 -93.10 14.43 -44.72
C PHE A 150 -93.46 15.90 -44.45
N HIS A 151 -92.62 16.63 -43.70
CA HIS A 151 -92.81 18.03 -43.32
C HIS A 151 -91.68 18.89 -43.88
N GLY A 152 -91.84 19.44 -45.10
CA GLY A 152 -90.75 20.07 -45.85
C GLY A 152 -89.97 21.17 -45.12
N LYS A 153 -90.65 22.06 -44.37
CA LYS A 153 -89.98 23.11 -43.57
C LYS A 153 -89.21 22.55 -42.37
N ALA A 154 -89.76 21.53 -41.70
CA ALA A 154 -89.11 20.89 -40.56
C ALA A 154 -87.95 19.99 -41.00
N LEU A 155 -88.02 19.37 -42.17
CA LEU A 155 -86.92 18.59 -42.75
C LEU A 155 -85.69 19.46 -43.03
N ALA A 156 -85.89 20.62 -43.67
CA ALA A 156 -84.79 21.55 -43.91
C ALA A 156 -84.13 22.01 -42.60
N LEU A 157 -84.93 22.33 -41.58
CA LEU A 157 -84.42 22.72 -40.26
C LEU A 157 -83.72 21.56 -39.53
N ALA A 158 -84.24 20.34 -39.60
CA ALA A 158 -83.63 19.17 -38.97
C ALA A 158 -82.27 18.81 -39.58
N GLU A 159 -82.14 18.84 -40.91
CA GLU A 159 -80.87 18.61 -41.59
C GLU A 159 -79.84 19.69 -41.25
N ASP A 160 -80.24 20.96 -41.20
CA ASP A 160 -79.35 22.05 -40.75
C ASP A 160 -78.86 21.83 -39.31
N LEU A 161 -79.77 21.49 -38.39
CA LEU A 161 -79.45 21.28 -36.98
C LEU A 161 -78.57 20.06 -36.74
N TRP A 162 -78.83 18.94 -37.42
CA TRP A 162 -77.95 17.77 -37.35
C TRP A 162 -76.58 18.05 -37.96
N HIS A 163 -76.51 18.82 -39.05
CA HIS A 163 -75.24 19.21 -39.64
C HIS A 163 -74.43 20.11 -38.70
N GLN A 164 -75.07 21.11 -38.09
CA GLN A 164 -74.44 21.98 -37.08
C GLN A 164 -73.94 21.18 -35.87
N ALA A 165 -74.74 20.24 -35.36
CA ALA A 165 -74.33 19.37 -34.27
C ALA A 165 -73.12 18.49 -34.65
N ARG A 166 -73.08 17.96 -35.88
CA ARG A 166 -71.94 17.19 -36.37
C ARG A 166 -70.66 18.03 -36.45
N VAL A 167 -70.75 19.27 -36.92
CA VAL A 167 -69.62 20.22 -36.94
C VAL A 167 -69.11 20.51 -35.52
N LEU A 168 -70.02 20.70 -34.56
CA LEU A 168 -69.66 20.92 -33.16
C LEU A 168 -68.96 19.71 -32.53
N ILE A 169 -69.45 18.48 -32.80
CA ILE A 169 -68.85 17.24 -32.30
C ILE A 169 -67.44 17.07 -32.87
N THR A 170 -67.25 17.22 -34.19
CA THR A 170 -65.93 17.13 -34.83
C THR A 170 -64.96 18.17 -34.24
N GLY A 171 -65.38 19.43 -34.12
CA GLY A 171 -64.54 20.49 -33.54
C GLY A 171 -64.25 20.30 -32.04
N ALA A 172 -65.07 19.55 -31.28
CA ALA A 172 -64.78 19.18 -29.90
C ALA A 172 -63.72 18.08 -29.82
N VAL A 173 -63.82 17.05 -30.67
CA VAL A 173 -62.85 15.95 -30.77
C VAL A 173 -61.46 16.48 -31.18
N GLU A 174 -61.39 17.36 -32.19
CA GLU A 174 -60.13 17.98 -32.62
C GLU A 174 -59.47 18.81 -31.52
N ARG A 175 -60.25 19.62 -30.78
CA ARG A 175 -59.73 20.41 -29.65
C ARG A 175 -59.21 19.53 -28.53
N HIS A 176 -59.87 18.42 -28.22
CA HIS A 176 -59.39 17.46 -27.22
C HIS A 176 -58.06 16.81 -27.65
N HIS A 177 -57.94 16.37 -28.90
CA HIS A 177 -56.66 15.84 -29.43
C HIS A 177 -55.54 16.90 -29.46
N ALA A 178 -55.85 18.16 -29.78
CA ALA A 178 -54.90 19.26 -29.72
C ALA A 178 -54.43 19.51 -28.27
N PHE A 179 -55.36 19.53 -27.31
CA PHE A 179 -55.04 19.67 -25.88
C PHE A 179 -54.14 18.54 -25.37
N LYS A 180 -54.42 17.29 -25.74
CA LYS A 180 -53.58 16.12 -25.40
C LYS A 180 -52.16 16.23 -25.96
N ARG A 181 -52.01 16.69 -27.21
CA ARG A 181 -50.69 16.93 -27.84
C ARG A 181 -49.90 18.01 -27.10
N ILE A 182 -50.53 19.14 -26.78
CA ILE A 182 -49.87 20.24 -26.04
C ILE A 182 -49.44 19.77 -24.65
N ARG A 183 -50.29 18.99 -23.95
CA ARG A 183 -49.95 18.45 -22.62
C ARG A 183 -48.76 17.47 -22.68
N SER A 184 -48.72 16.59 -23.68
CA SER A 184 -47.60 15.66 -23.89
C SER A 184 -46.30 16.40 -24.18
N ALA A 185 -46.34 17.38 -25.10
CA ALA A 185 -45.17 18.19 -25.45
C ALA A 185 -44.65 19.01 -24.26
N GLY A 186 -45.55 19.53 -23.40
CA GLY A 186 -45.18 20.24 -22.18
C GLY A 186 -44.50 19.33 -21.14
N LEU A 187 -44.99 18.10 -20.98
CA LEU A 187 -44.37 17.10 -20.11
C LEU A 187 -42.98 16.69 -20.63
N GLU A 188 -42.85 16.44 -21.93
CA GLU A 188 -41.56 16.14 -22.59
C GLU A 188 -40.54 17.27 -22.43
N ALA A 189 -40.95 18.52 -22.61
CA ALA A 189 -40.08 19.69 -22.44
C ALA A 189 -39.55 19.81 -21.01
N ARG A 190 -40.42 19.63 -20.00
CA ARG A 190 -40.02 19.64 -18.59
C ARG A 190 -39.05 18.50 -18.26
N LEU A 191 -39.35 17.28 -18.71
CA LEU A 191 -38.44 16.16 -18.50
C LEU A 191 -37.06 16.43 -19.10
N LYS A 192 -37.00 17.02 -20.30
CA LYS A 192 -35.73 17.40 -20.93
C LYS A 192 -34.93 18.42 -20.09
N GLU A 193 -35.61 19.36 -19.44
CA GLU A 193 -34.97 20.32 -18.54
C GLU A 193 -34.41 19.65 -17.27
N ILE A 194 -35.21 18.80 -16.61
CA ILE A 194 -34.79 18.02 -15.44
C ILE A 194 -33.56 17.17 -15.78
N ASN A 195 -33.64 16.48 -16.91
CA ASN A 195 -32.57 15.67 -17.46
C ASN A 195 -31.27 16.43 -17.69
N GLN A 196 -31.35 17.66 -18.21
CA GLN A 196 -30.18 18.52 -18.39
C GLN A 196 -29.50 18.82 -17.05
N ILE A 197 -30.28 19.10 -16.01
CA ILE A 197 -29.77 19.37 -14.66
C ILE A 197 -29.13 18.11 -14.07
N LEU A 198 -29.78 16.95 -14.20
CA LEU A 198 -29.28 15.67 -13.67
C LEU A 198 -27.91 15.32 -14.27
N ILE A 199 -27.74 15.43 -15.59
CA ILE A 199 -26.48 15.07 -16.26
C ILE A 199 -25.33 16.01 -15.87
N THR A 200 -25.62 17.25 -15.50
CA THR A 200 -24.60 18.22 -15.06
C THR A 200 -24.27 18.15 -13.57
N THR A 201 -24.94 17.29 -12.81
CA THR A 201 -24.78 17.18 -11.36
C THR A 201 -23.99 15.92 -11.02
N PHE A 202 -22.84 16.12 -10.38
CA PHE A 202 -21.82 15.08 -10.20
C PHE A 202 -21.67 14.60 -8.75
N ASN A 203 -22.57 15.04 -7.87
CA ASN A 203 -22.62 14.64 -6.46
C ASN A 203 -23.98 13.98 -6.21
N ILE A 204 -23.99 12.84 -5.52
CA ILE A 204 -25.20 12.09 -5.19
C ILE A 204 -26.16 12.95 -4.36
N GLN A 205 -25.67 13.74 -3.40
CA GLN A 205 -26.53 14.60 -2.56
C GLN A 205 -27.18 15.72 -3.38
N ASP A 206 -26.43 16.35 -4.28
CA ASP A 206 -26.96 17.37 -5.17
C ASP A 206 -27.97 16.77 -6.15
N LEU A 207 -27.71 15.54 -6.64
CA LEU A 207 -28.67 14.79 -7.45
C LEU A 207 -29.97 14.55 -6.67
N MET A 208 -29.89 14.19 -5.39
CA MET A 208 -31.10 13.99 -4.57
C MET A 208 -31.87 15.29 -4.38
N ALA A 209 -31.18 16.41 -4.14
CA ALA A 209 -31.80 17.72 -4.03
C ALA A 209 -32.51 18.15 -5.33
N VAL A 210 -31.92 17.86 -6.49
CA VAL A 210 -32.55 18.08 -7.79
C VAL A 210 -33.82 17.22 -7.93
N LEU A 211 -33.75 15.93 -7.60
CA LEU A 211 -34.92 15.04 -7.67
C LEU A 211 -36.07 15.52 -6.78
N VAL A 212 -35.78 15.90 -5.54
CA VAL A 212 -36.77 16.43 -4.59
C VAL A 212 -37.49 17.66 -5.15
N ARG A 213 -36.74 18.57 -5.79
CA ARG A 213 -37.28 19.82 -6.31
C ARG A 213 -38.13 19.60 -7.56
N GLU A 214 -37.69 18.72 -8.45
CA GLU A 214 -38.23 18.62 -9.80
C GLU A 214 -39.31 17.53 -9.96
N LEU A 215 -39.26 16.43 -9.20
CA LEU A 215 -40.22 15.30 -9.33
C LEU A 215 -41.70 15.71 -9.09
N PRO A 216 -42.03 16.59 -8.11
CA PRO A 216 -43.41 17.05 -7.93
C PRO A 216 -43.97 17.79 -9.16
N SER A 217 -43.10 18.42 -9.96
CA SER A 217 -43.49 19.21 -11.14
C SER A 217 -43.99 18.36 -12.32
N ILE A 218 -43.71 17.06 -12.30
CA ILE A 218 -44.14 16.06 -13.29
C ILE A 218 -45.20 15.10 -12.72
N GLY A 219 -45.72 15.39 -11.52
CA GLY A 219 -46.79 14.63 -10.88
C GLY A 219 -46.34 13.41 -10.11
N ILE A 220 -45.05 13.32 -9.75
CA ILE A 220 -44.50 12.30 -8.85
C ILE A 220 -44.35 12.95 -7.47
N THR A 221 -45.21 12.59 -6.53
CA THR A 221 -45.14 13.15 -5.17
C THR A 221 -44.48 12.20 -4.18
N THR A 222 -44.36 10.93 -4.55
CA THR A 222 -43.75 9.89 -3.71
C THR A 222 -42.64 9.17 -4.47
N CYS A 223 -41.44 9.15 -3.92
CA CYS A 223 -40.25 8.58 -4.55
C CYS A 223 -39.28 8.02 -3.51
N TYR A 224 -38.88 6.77 -3.69
CA TYR A 224 -37.84 6.11 -2.91
C TYR A 224 -36.73 5.67 -3.86
N LEU A 225 -35.51 6.15 -3.62
CA LEU A 225 -34.32 5.76 -4.38
C LEU A 225 -33.36 5.01 -3.48
N SER A 226 -33.04 3.77 -3.87
CA SER A 226 -32.06 2.94 -3.18
C SER A 226 -30.96 2.51 -4.15
N LEU A 227 -29.70 2.62 -3.74
CA LEU A 227 -28.55 2.14 -4.51
C LEU A 227 -28.02 0.84 -3.89
N TYR A 228 -27.48 -0.08 -4.69
CA TYR A 228 -26.85 -1.27 -4.14
C TYR A 228 -25.55 -0.90 -3.41
N THR A 229 -25.33 -1.52 -2.24
CA THR A 229 -24.07 -1.37 -1.50
C THR A 229 -22.90 -1.97 -2.28
N ASP A 230 -23.15 -3.03 -3.04
CA ASP A 230 -22.25 -3.61 -4.04
C ASP A 230 -23.07 -3.94 -5.30
N PRO A 231 -22.88 -3.20 -6.41
CA PRO A 231 -23.57 -3.47 -7.68
C PRO A 231 -23.23 -4.84 -8.29
N VAL A 232 -22.09 -5.44 -7.94
CA VAL A 232 -21.66 -6.76 -8.42
C VAL A 232 -22.36 -7.87 -7.63
N SER A 233 -22.74 -7.59 -6.38
CA SER A 233 -23.50 -8.50 -5.51
C SER A 233 -24.75 -7.80 -4.96
N PRO A 234 -25.85 -7.74 -5.73
CA PRO A 234 -27.10 -7.09 -5.33
C PRO A 234 -27.68 -7.60 -3.99
N GLY A 235 -27.31 -8.81 -3.57
CA GLY A 235 -27.69 -9.40 -2.27
C GLY A 235 -26.96 -8.83 -1.05
N ALA A 236 -25.89 -8.05 -1.24
CA ALA A 236 -25.09 -7.46 -0.16
C ALA A 236 -25.84 -6.38 0.65
N GLY A 237 -26.92 -5.83 0.08
CA GLY A 237 -27.74 -4.81 0.72
C GLY A 237 -28.03 -3.61 -0.18
N LEU A 238 -29.01 -2.82 0.23
CA LEU A 238 -29.42 -1.57 -0.39
C LEU A 238 -29.06 -0.41 0.54
N THR A 239 -28.76 0.74 -0.04
CA THR A 239 -28.60 2.00 0.69
C THR A 239 -29.63 2.98 0.17
N LEU A 240 -30.60 3.33 1.01
CA LEU A 240 -31.63 4.31 0.72
C LEU A 240 -30.99 5.71 0.67
N GLN A 241 -31.05 6.34 -0.50
CA GLN A 241 -30.48 7.67 -0.78
C GLN A 241 -31.55 8.77 -0.79
N LEU A 242 -32.79 8.43 -1.16
CA LEU A 242 -33.91 9.37 -1.14
C LEU A 242 -35.18 8.69 -0.62
N CYS A 243 -35.89 9.39 0.24
CA CYS A 243 -37.21 9.04 0.72
C CYS A 243 -38.10 10.28 0.68
N MET A 244 -38.97 10.37 -0.31
CA MET A 244 -39.91 11.45 -0.52
C MET A 244 -41.34 10.91 -0.51
N THR A 245 -42.23 11.54 0.26
CA THR A 245 -43.66 11.20 0.39
C THR A 245 -44.46 12.49 0.44
N ASP A 246 -45.50 12.59 -0.39
CA ASP A 246 -46.34 13.80 -0.52
C ASP A 246 -45.53 15.10 -0.74
N GLY A 247 -44.39 15.01 -1.44
CA GLY A 247 -43.46 16.12 -1.66
C GLY A 247 -42.63 16.53 -0.44
N GLN A 248 -42.72 15.82 0.69
CA GLN A 248 -41.86 15.99 1.86
C GLN A 248 -40.75 14.93 1.89
N VAL A 249 -39.55 15.33 2.30
CA VAL A 249 -38.36 14.46 2.34
C VAL A 249 -38.07 14.03 3.77
N ALA A 250 -37.81 12.74 3.97
CA ALA A 250 -37.35 12.22 5.25
C ALA A 250 -35.85 12.53 5.48
N GLU A 251 -35.49 12.82 6.73
CA GLU A 251 -34.09 13.10 7.09
C GLU A 251 -33.28 11.79 7.07
N LEU A 252 -32.25 11.75 6.23
CA LEU A 252 -31.36 10.60 6.06
C LEU A 252 -29.90 11.00 6.35
N PRO A 253 -29.05 10.06 6.82
CA PRO A 253 -27.62 10.30 6.94
C PRO A 253 -27.00 10.69 5.58
N PRO A 254 -25.88 11.43 5.58
CA PRO A 254 -25.18 11.83 4.35
C PRO A 254 -24.79 10.66 3.42
N GLU A 255 -24.53 9.50 4.01
CA GLU A 255 -24.16 8.25 3.32
C GLU A 255 -25.37 7.40 2.90
N GLY A 256 -26.58 7.84 3.24
CA GLY A 256 -27.82 7.08 3.11
C GLY A 256 -28.01 6.05 4.23
N ARG A 257 -29.16 5.37 4.23
CA ARG A 257 -29.50 4.34 5.22
C ARG A 257 -29.35 2.95 4.62
N ARG A 258 -28.49 2.12 5.22
CA ARG A 258 -28.35 0.71 4.81
C ARG A 258 -29.59 -0.10 5.17
N MET A 259 -29.95 -1.00 4.28
CA MET A 259 -31.14 -1.83 4.30
C MET A 259 -30.82 -3.23 3.75
N PRO A 260 -31.49 -4.29 4.21
CA PRO A 260 -31.42 -5.60 3.59
C PRO A 260 -31.91 -5.54 2.13
N ALA A 261 -31.33 -6.34 1.23
CA ALA A 261 -31.69 -6.33 -0.20
C ALA A 261 -33.18 -6.63 -0.49
N GLY A 262 -33.86 -7.35 0.40
CA GLY A 262 -35.30 -7.64 0.31
C GLY A 262 -36.22 -6.54 0.83
N GLN A 263 -35.68 -5.48 1.45
CA GLN A 263 -36.45 -4.37 2.02
C GLN A 263 -36.27 -3.14 1.12
N LEU A 264 -37.28 -2.84 0.30
CA LEU A 264 -37.23 -1.72 -0.66
C LEU A 264 -37.53 -0.37 0.01
N VAL A 265 -38.35 -0.36 1.05
CA VAL A 265 -38.72 0.82 1.86
C VAL A 265 -38.73 0.43 3.35
N PRO A 266 -38.16 1.24 4.26
CA PRO A 266 -38.25 1.00 5.70
C PRO A 266 -39.69 1.01 6.20
N GLU A 267 -40.04 0.15 7.16
CA GLU A 267 -41.42 0.06 7.68
C GLU A 267 -41.93 1.38 8.29
N GLU A 268 -41.03 2.19 8.84
CA GLU A 268 -41.31 3.53 9.39
C GLU A 268 -41.71 4.57 8.32
N PHE A 269 -41.38 4.32 7.05
CA PHE A 269 -41.72 5.18 5.92
C PHE A 269 -42.75 4.52 4.97
N ASP A 270 -43.34 3.38 5.37
CA ASP A 270 -44.32 2.61 4.59
C ASP A 270 -45.70 3.29 4.54
N ARG A 271 -45.82 4.36 3.73
CA ARG A 271 -47.10 4.98 3.35
C ARG A 271 -47.62 4.50 1.99
N LEU A 272 -47.02 3.45 1.45
CA LEU A 272 -47.37 2.86 0.17
C LEU A 272 -48.78 2.23 0.16
N ARG A 273 -49.40 2.05 1.33
CA ARG A 273 -50.72 1.41 1.50
C ARG A 273 -51.87 2.23 0.94
N ASP A 274 -51.70 3.54 0.79
CA ASP A 274 -52.73 4.46 0.28
C ASP A 274 -52.56 4.77 -1.22
N ALA A 275 -51.48 4.28 -1.86
CA ALA A 275 -51.18 4.56 -3.25
C ALA A 275 -52.03 3.72 -4.21
N THR A 276 -52.78 4.38 -5.09
CA THR A 276 -53.60 3.72 -6.12
C THR A 276 -52.80 3.02 -7.22
N SER A 277 -51.54 3.42 -7.44
CA SER A 277 -50.60 2.78 -8.37
C SER A 277 -49.16 3.08 -7.99
N LEU A 278 -48.29 2.07 -8.05
CA LEU A 278 -46.86 2.18 -7.81
C LEU A 278 -46.08 1.67 -9.00
N VAL A 279 -45.00 2.36 -9.33
CA VAL A 279 -44.07 2.00 -10.41
C VAL A 279 -42.73 1.67 -9.78
N LEU A 280 -42.27 0.45 -10.02
CA LEU A 280 -40.95 -0.03 -9.61
C LEU A 280 -40.04 -0.11 -10.83
N GLU A 281 -38.99 0.70 -10.82
CA GLU A 281 -37.99 0.76 -11.88
C GLU A 281 -36.63 0.27 -11.38
N SER A 282 -35.98 -0.55 -12.19
CA SER A 282 -34.60 -0.95 -11.94
C SER A 282 -33.64 0.01 -12.64
N LEU A 283 -32.70 0.57 -11.89
CA LEU A 283 -31.71 1.50 -12.42
C LEU A 283 -30.52 0.71 -12.94
N TYR A 284 -30.26 0.85 -14.24
CA TYR A 284 -29.19 0.15 -14.93
C TYR A 284 -28.29 1.15 -15.62
N PHE A 285 -26.99 0.93 -15.51
CA PHE A 285 -26.00 1.55 -16.36
C PHE A 285 -25.29 0.47 -17.16
N ARG A 286 -25.54 0.42 -18.47
CA ARG A 286 -25.15 -0.70 -19.34
C ARG A 286 -25.76 -2.02 -18.80
N GLU A 287 -24.92 -2.98 -18.40
CA GLU A 287 -25.33 -4.28 -17.87
C GLU A 287 -25.36 -4.32 -16.33
N GLU A 288 -24.90 -3.25 -15.66
CA GLU A 288 -24.80 -3.19 -14.20
C GLU A 288 -26.06 -2.59 -13.59
N GLN A 289 -26.68 -3.31 -12.66
CA GLN A 289 -27.80 -2.79 -11.87
C GLN A 289 -27.24 -1.96 -10.72
N ILE A 290 -27.44 -0.64 -10.78
CA ILE A 290 -26.89 0.29 -9.78
C ILE A 290 -27.85 0.55 -8.62
N GLY A 291 -29.15 0.28 -8.82
CA GLY A 291 -30.15 0.51 -7.79
C GLY A 291 -31.58 0.26 -8.23
N ILE A 292 -32.50 0.73 -7.39
CA ILE A 292 -33.94 0.57 -7.53
C ILE A 292 -34.59 1.92 -7.23
N LEU A 293 -35.60 2.25 -8.03
CA LEU A 293 -36.41 3.45 -7.91
C LEU A 293 -37.88 3.04 -7.77
N LEU A 294 -38.52 3.43 -6.69
CA LEU A 294 -39.96 3.22 -6.45
C LEU A 294 -40.66 4.57 -6.46
N MET A 295 -41.68 4.74 -7.28
CA MET A 295 -42.42 6.00 -7.41
C MET A 295 -43.93 5.76 -7.43
N ASP A 296 -44.71 6.78 -7.07
CA ASP A 296 -46.15 6.76 -7.33
C ASP A 296 -46.42 6.84 -8.84
N GLY A 297 -47.43 6.07 -9.28
CA GLY A 297 -47.85 6.00 -10.67
C GLY A 297 -48.56 7.28 -11.10
N GLY A 298 -47.78 8.31 -11.40
CA GLY A 298 -48.22 9.44 -12.22
C GLY A 298 -48.63 8.99 -13.63
N HIS A 299 -49.09 9.95 -14.44
CA HIS A 299 -49.71 9.74 -15.76
C HIS A 299 -49.12 8.60 -16.62
N PRO A 300 -49.96 7.82 -17.32
CA PRO A 300 -49.57 6.57 -18.01
C PRO A 300 -48.89 6.82 -19.36
N VAL A 301 -47.68 7.39 -19.38
CA VAL A 301 -46.86 7.50 -20.59
C VAL A 301 -45.57 6.69 -20.40
N GLY A 302 -45.57 5.43 -20.83
CA GLY A 302 -44.43 4.52 -20.63
C GLY A 302 -43.09 5.01 -21.17
N SER A 303 -43.08 5.77 -22.27
CA SER A 303 -41.85 6.31 -22.88
C SER A 303 -41.15 7.40 -22.04
N VAL A 304 -41.92 8.08 -21.17
CA VAL A 304 -41.40 9.12 -20.27
C VAL A 304 -40.60 8.50 -19.12
N HIS A 305 -41.11 7.42 -18.55
CA HIS A 305 -40.45 6.71 -17.45
C HIS A 305 -39.13 6.08 -17.89
N GLU A 306 -39.09 5.49 -19.09
CA GLU A 306 -37.88 4.86 -19.62
C GLU A 306 -36.75 5.88 -19.86
N SER A 307 -37.08 7.03 -20.44
CA SER A 307 -36.10 8.10 -20.70
C SER A 307 -35.55 8.70 -19.40
N PHE A 308 -36.42 8.97 -18.42
CA PHE A 308 -36.02 9.46 -17.11
C PHE A 308 -35.12 8.45 -16.37
N ARG A 309 -35.52 7.17 -16.36
CA ARG A 309 -34.76 6.07 -15.74
C ARG A 309 -33.34 5.97 -16.31
N SER A 310 -33.20 6.01 -17.64
CA SER A 310 -31.90 5.91 -18.30
C SER A 310 -30.97 7.07 -17.93
N GLN A 311 -31.50 8.28 -17.84
CA GLN A 311 -30.70 9.48 -17.60
C GLN A 311 -30.31 9.63 -16.13
N LEU A 312 -31.25 9.35 -15.22
CA LEU A 312 -30.96 9.24 -13.80
C LEU A 312 -29.89 8.18 -13.54
N SER A 313 -29.98 7.02 -14.20
CA SER A 313 -28.97 5.96 -14.05
C SER A 313 -27.58 6.41 -14.51
N GLY A 314 -27.51 7.16 -15.62
CA GLY A 314 -26.27 7.76 -16.11
C GLY A 314 -25.66 8.78 -15.14
N ALA A 315 -26.48 9.69 -14.62
CA ALA A 315 -26.05 10.72 -13.67
C ALA A 315 -25.54 10.11 -12.36
N LEU A 316 -26.26 9.14 -11.80
CA LEU A 316 -25.86 8.43 -10.58
C LEU A 316 -24.53 7.68 -10.77
N LYS A 317 -24.35 6.97 -11.89
CA LYS A 317 -23.07 6.30 -12.17
C LYS A 317 -21.93 7.30 -12.37
N GLY A 318 -22.19 8.42 -13.05
CA GLY A 318 -21.22 9.50 -13.22
C GLY A 318 -20.74 10.06 -11.87
N ALA A 319 -21.67 10.35 -10.96
CA ALA A 319 -21.35 10.80 -9.61
C ALA A 319 -20.52 9.78 -8.82
N LEU A 320 -20.91 8.50 -8.86
CA LEU A 320 -20.19 7.42 -8.18
C LEU A 320 -18.74 7.26 -8.69
N LEU A 321 -18.55 7.31 -10.02
CA LEU A 321 -17.22 7.21 -10.64
C LEU A 321 -16.33 8.41 -10.26
N LEU A 322 -16.89 9.62 -10.19
CA LEU A 322 -16.12 10.80 -9.80
C LEU A 322 -15.66 10.75 -8.35
N THR A 323 -16.51 10.32 -7.42
CA THR A 323 -16.11 10.09 -6.02
C THR A 323 -14.99 9.04 -5.94
N GLN A 324 -15.07 7.96 -6.72
CA GLN A 324 -14.04 6.93 -6.76
C GLN A 324 -12.69 7.47 -7.29
N ILE A 325 -12.72 8.26 -8.37
CA ILE A 325 -11.51 8.90 -8.94
C ILE A 325 -10.89 9.87 -7.93
N GLN A 326 -11.70 10.67 -7.24
CA GLN A 326 -11.22 11.60 -6.21
C GLN A 326 -10.54 10.89 -5.04
N GLU A 327 -11.11 9.79 -4.55
CA GLU A 327 -10.51 9.01 -3.47
C GLU A 327 -9.21 8.32 -3.93
N GLN A 328 -9.18 7.78 -5.15
CA GLN A 328 -7.94 7.24 -5.73
C GLN A 328 -6.84 8.31 -5.89
N ALA A 329 -7.19 9.51 -6.36
CA ALA A 329 -6.25 10.63 -6.48
C ALA A 329 -5.74 11.09 -5.10
N ARG A 330 -6.58 11.08 -4.07
CA ARG A 330 -6.19 11.40 -2.69
C ARG A 330 -5.19 10.37 -2.14
N ARG A 331 -5.46 9.08 -2.34
CA ARG A 331 -4.56 8.00 -1.96
C ARG A 331 -3.23 8.05 -2.70
N LEU A 332 -3.27 8.33 -4.01
CA LEU A 332 -2.06 8.52 -4.81
C LEU A 332 -1.23 9.70 -4.30
N SER A 333 -1.87 10.83 -3.97
CA SER A 333 -1.18 12.01 -3.43
C SER A 333 -0.50 11.71 -2.10
N GLY A 334 -1.20 11.03 -1.17
CA GLY A 334 -0.60 10.60 0.10
C GLY A 334 0.58 9.64 -0.12
N GLY A 335 0.44 8.67 -1.03
CA GLY A 335 1.53 7.76 -1.37
C GLY A 335 2.74 8.45 -1.99
N ILE A 336 2.54 9.51 -2.78
CA ILE A 336 3.64 10.33 -3.33
C ILE A 336 4.37 11.11 -2.22
N GLU A 337 3.65 11.65 -1.23
CA GLU A 337 4.24 12.36 -0.10
C GLU A 337 5.11 11.40 0.74
N ASP A 338 4.60 10.21 1.05
CA ASP A 338 5.37 9.17 1.75
C ASP A 338 6.61 8.76 0.96
N LEU A 339 6.48 8.51 -0.35
CA LEU A 339 7.62 8.17 -1.21
C LEU A 339 8.66 9.30 -1.25
N THR A 340 8.24 10.56 -1.27
CA THR A 340 9.15 11.71 -1.24
C THR A 340 9.96 11.72 0.06
N ALA A 341 9.31 11.52 1.21
CA ALA A 341 9.99 11.45 2.51
C ALA A 341 11.02 10.30 2.55
N THR A 342 10.67 9.12 2.02
CA THR A 342 11.62 7.99 1.95
C THR A 342 12.81 8.26 1.05
N LEU A 343 12.63 9.00 -0.05
CA LEU A 343 13.76 9.39 -0.91
C LEU A 343 14.69 10.39 -0.26
N GLU A 344 14.16 11.37 0.47
CA GLU A 344 14.99 12.31 1.21
C GLU A 344 15.83 11.59 2.27
N GLU A 345 15.26 10.58 2.93
CA GLU A 345 16.00 9.73 3.85
C GLU A 345 17.07 8.90 3.14
N MET A 346 16.73 8.30 1.99
CA MET A 346 17.67 7.56 1.16
C MET A 346 18.84 8.44 0.70
N ALA A 347 18.57 9.68 0.27
CA ALA A 347 19.59 10.64 -0.13
C ALA A 347 20.55 10.98 1.03
N ARG A 348 20.02 11.24 2.24
CA ARG A 348 20.84 11.45 3.45
C ARG A 348 21.68 10.23 3.79
N ASN A 349 21.11 9.03 3.68
CA ASN A 349 21.83 7.79 3.94
C ASN A 349 22.99 7.57 2.94
N ILE A 350 22.76 7.84 1.65
CA ILE A 350 23.80 7.76 0.61
C ILE A 350 24.93 8.75 0.90
N GLU A 351 24.61 9.97 1.30
CA GLU A 351 25.61 10.98 1.68
C GLU A 351 26.43 10.53 2.89
N SER A 352 25.75 10.05 3.95
CA SER A 352 26.42 9.52 5.14
C SER A 352 27.34 8.33 4.83
N ILE A 353 26.89 7.39 3.99
CA ILE A 353 27.73 6.26 3.56
C ILE A 353 28.94 6.76 2.78
N THR A 354 28.76 7.74 1.89
CA THR A 354 29.85 8.32 1.09
C THR A 354 30.92 8.97 1.99
N GLU A 355 30.50 9.69 3.03
CA GLU A 355 31.41 10.26 4.04
C GLU A 355 32.13 9.16 4.84
N ASN A 356 31.41 8.11 5.25
CA ASN A 356 31.98 6.96 5.94
C ASN A 356 33.03 6.24 5.09
N MET A 357 32.77 6.06 3.80
CA MET A 357 33.72 5.46 2.86
C MET A 357 34.98 6.33 2.70
N THR A 358 34.83 7.65 2.72
CA THR A 358 35.98 8.59 2.69
C THR A 358 36.84 8.43 3.94
N ARG A 359 36.21 8.34 5.13
CA ARG A 359 36.93 8.08 6.39
C ARG A 359 37.57 6.69 6.42
N GLN A 360 36.87 5.67 5.93
CA GLN A 360 37.38 4.31 5.83
C GLN A 360 38.61 4.24 4.93
N SER A 361 38.57 4.90 3.76
CA SER A 361 39.74 4.98 2.87
C SER A 361 40.95 5.58 3.58
N ALA A 362 40.77 6.66 4.34
CA ALA A 362 41.86 7.27 5.11
C ALA A 362 42.43 6.32 6.17
N ALA A 363 41.55 5.66 6.94
CA ALA A 363 41.95 4.70 7.97
C ALA A 363 42.68 3.48 7.38
N VAL A 364 42.24 2.98 6.22
CA VAL A 364 42.88 1.87 5.51
C VAL A 364 44.27 2.27 5.00
N MET A 365 44.44 3.48 4.46
CA MET A 365 45.76 3.99 4.03
C MET A 365 46.72 4.18 5.22
N GLU A 366 46.22 4.68 6.36
CA GLU A 366 47.02 4.80 7.58
C GLU A 366 47.41 3.42 8.14
N GLY A 367 46.49 2.45 8.09
CA GLY A 367 46.75 1.06 8.44
C GLY A 367 47.82 0.44 7.57
N ALA A 368 47.75 0.61 6.25
CA ALA A 368 48.77 0.15 5.30
C ALA A 368 50.15 0.70 5.64
N SER A 369 50.25 2.01 5.85
CA SER A 369 51.49 2.69 6.25
C SER A 369 52.06 2.14 7.57
N SER A 370 51.19 1.90 8.55
CA SER A 370 51.59 1.31 9.84
C SER A 370 52.16 -0.10 9.67
N ILE A 371 51.60 -0.90 8.76
CA ILE A 371 52.09 -2.25 8.47
C ILE A 371 53.41 -2.19 7.70
N GLU A 372 53.59 -1.28 6.74
CA GLU A 372 54.88 -1.07 6.08
C GLU A 372 55.98 -0.69 7.09
N GLN A 373 55.65 0.14 8.07
CA GLN A 373 56.58 0.47 9.16
C GLN A 373 56.87 -0.73 10.05
N MET A 374 55.87 -1.58 10.32
CA MET A 374 56.03 -2.83 11.06
C MET A 374 56.98 -3.80 10.33
N VAL A 375 56.85 -3.95 9.01
CA VAL A 375 57.78 -4.75 8.19
C VAL A 375 59.21 -4.25 8.34
N LYS A 376 59.43 -2.93 8.25
CA LYS A 376 60.78 -2.34 8.48
C LYS A 376 61.31 -2.63 9.88
N ASN A 377 60.46 -2.63 10.90
CA ASN A 377 60.85 -2.96 12.27
C ASN A 377 61.19 -4.45 12.43
N ILE A 378 60.48 -5.35 11.74
CA ILE A 378 60.77 -6.78 11.70
C ILE A 378 62.15 -7.02 11.06
N ASP A 379 62.44 -6.36 9.92
CA ASP A 379 63.75 -6.42 9.27
C ASP A 379 64.87 -5.93 10.20
N GLY A 380 64.64 -4.79 10.87
CA GLY A 380 65.59 -4.22 11.82
C GLY A 380 65.86 -5.14 13.02
N THR A 381 64.81 -5.73 13.58
CA THR A 381 64.90 -6.69 14.70
C THR A 381 65.61 -7.97 14.28
N THR A 382 65.33 -8.50 13.09
CA THR A 382 66.00 -9.68 12.53
C THR A 382 67.50 -9.42 12.32
N ALA A 383 67.86 -8.26 11.78
CA ALA A 383 69.26 -7.87 11.63
C ALA A 383 69.98 -7.73 12.99
N MET A 384 69.28 -7.19 14.00
CA MET A 384 69.82 -7.10 15.37
C MET A 384 70.01 -8.47 16.00
N ALA A 385 69.04 -9.37 15.85
CA ALA A 385 69.11 -10.75 16.33
C ALA A 385 70.33 -11.47 15.75
N ASN A 386 70.56 -11.37 14.45
CA ASN A 386 71.75 -11.97 13.82
C ASN A 386 73.05 -11.40 14.38
N LYS A 387 73.14 -10.10 14.67
CA LYS A 387 74.31 -9.52 15.35
C LYS A 387 74.49 -10.06 16.78
N VAL A 388 73.41 -10.26 17.53
CA VAL A 388 73.46 -10.84 18.88
C VAL A 388 73.93 -12.29 18.83
N LYS A 389 73.51 -13.06 17.81
CA LYS A 389 73.98 -14.42 17.56
C LYS A 389 75.49 -14.46 17.30
N ASP A 390 75.98 -13.61 16.40
CA ASP A 390 77.41 -13.51 16.09
C ASP A 390 78.22 -13.12 17.33
N PHE A 391 77.74 -12.14 18.09
CA PHE A 391 78.38 -11.70 19.32
C PHE A 391 78.42 -12.79 20.40
N SER A 392 77.35 -13.58 20.52
CA SER A 392 77.30 -14.74 21.43
C SER A 392 78.31 -15.80 21.01
N GLY A 393 78.43 -16.09 19.71
CA GLY A 393 79.47 -16.98 19.17
C GLY A 393 80.89 -16.54 19.52
N LEU A 394 81.17 -15.23 19.42
CA LEU A 394 82.45 -14.65 19.80
C LEU A 394 82.71 -14.75 21.32
N LEU A 395 81.70 -14.45 22.15
CA LEU A 395 81.75 -14.59 23.60
C LEU A 395 82.05 -16.04 24.02
N HIS A 396 81.38 -17.00 23.38
CA HIS A 396 81.59 -18.42 23.64
C HIS A 396 83.03 -18.82 23.32
N THR A 397 83.54 -18.45 22.14
CA THR A 397 84.92 -18.74 21.72
C THR A 397 85.93 -18.10 22.67
N THR A 398 85.72 -16.84 23.06
CA THR A 398 86.60 -16.13 23.99
C THR A 398 86.60 -16.78 25.38
N ALA A 399 85.45 -17.25 25.87
CA ALA A 399 85.35 -17.95 27.14
C ALA A 399 86.04 -19.32 27.11
N VAL A 400 85.95 -20.05 25.99
CA VAL A 400 86.67 -21.31 25.76
C VAL A 400 88.19 -21.08 25.80
N ASP A 401 88.68 -20.07 25.08
CA ASP A 401 90.10 -19.72 25.07
C ASP A 401 90.60 -19.29 26.45
N GLY A 402 89.81 -18.48 27.16
CA GLY A 402 90.07 -18.10 28.55
C GLY A 402 90.12 -19.31 29.50
N GLY A 403 89.21 -20.27 29.32
CA GLY A 403 89.19 -21.51 30.12
C GLY A 403 90.43 -22.37 29.87
N SER A 404 90.87 -22.48 28.61
CA SER A 404 92.11 -23.16 28.25
C SER A 404 93.34 -22.48 28.88
N ALA A 405 93.44 -21.15 28.82
CA ALA A 405 94.52 -20.39 29.44
C ALA A 405 94.54 -20.52 30.97
N MET A 406 93.35 -20.58 31.60
CA MET A 406 93.23 -20.82 33.04
C MET A 406 93.71 -22.23 33.41
N LYS A 407 93.35 -23.24 32.63
CA LYS A 407 93.83 -24.62 32.82
C LYS A 407 95.36 -24.72 32.72
N GLN A 408 95.96 -24.01 31.78
CA GLN A 408 97.43 -23.92 31.66
C GLN A 408 98.05 -23.21 32.87
N SER A 409 97.45 -22.12 33.35
CA SER A 409 97.89 -21.41 34.56
C SER A 409 97.83 -22.32 35.80
N LEU A 410 96.75 -23.10 35.95
CA LEU A 410 96.60 -24.06 37.05
C LEU A 410 97.72 -25.10 37.03
N GLN A 411 98.07 -25.62 35.85
CA GLN A 411 99.18 -26.57 35.69
C GLN A 411 100.52 -25.95 36.13
N ALA A 412 100.80 -24.71 35.73
CA ALA A 412 102.02 -24.01 36.15
C ALA A 412 102.07 -23.81 37.67
N ILE A 413 100.94 -23.46 38.31
CA ILE A 413 100.84 -23.34 39.77
C ILE A 413 101.11 -24.68 40.46
N VAL A 414 100.58 -25.79 39.92
CA VAL A 414 100.85 -27.15 40.42
C VAL A 414 102.33 -27.51 40.33
N ASP A 415 103.00 -27.15 39.24
CA ASP A 415 104.43 -27.38 39.05
C ASP A 415 105.27 -26.54 40.04
N VAL A 416 104.92 -25.27 40.26
CA VAL A 416 105.55 -24.42 41.28
C VAL A 416 105.36 -25.02 42.68
N ARG A 417 104.16 -25.50 43.02
CA ARG A 417 103.89 -26.17 44.30
C ARG A 417 104.80 -27.37 44.53
N LYS A 418 104.99 -28.19 43.49
CA LYS A 418 105.89 -29.35 43.53
C LYS A 418 107.35 -28.93 43.75
N ASN A 419 107.80 -27.90 43.02
CA ASN A 419 109.15 -27.35 43.18
C ASN A 419 109.36 -26.76 44.59
N SER A 420 108.38 -26.04 45.15
CA SER A 420 108.46 -25.50 46.52
C SER A 420 108.56 -26.61 47.58
N HIS A 421 107.84 -27.72 47.41
CA HIS A 421 107.97 -28.89 48.30
C HIS A 421 109.37 -29.51 48.21
N GLN A 422 109.93 -29.62 47.00
CA GLN A 422 111.29 -30.11 46.81
C GLN A 422 112.32 -29.18 47.49
N ILE A 423 112.18 -27.87 47.34
CA ILE A 423 113.05 -26.89 48.04
C ILE A 423 112.93 -27.07 49.56
N GLY A 424 111.71 -27.21 50.10
CA GLY A 424 111.51 -27.48 51.52
C GLY A 424 112.23 -28.74 52.01
N SER A 425 112.21 -29.82 51.22
CA SER A 425 112.96 -31.05 51.54
C SER A 425 114.47 -30.85 51.54
N ILE A 426 115.01 -30.04 50.62
CA ILE A 426 116.43 -29.69 50.56
C ILE A 426 116.82 -28.85 51.77
N LEU A 427 116.00 -27.86 52.16
CA LEU A 427 116.27 -27.02 53.34
C LEU A 427 116.34 -27.84 54.62
N ASN A 428 115.43 -28.80 54.81
CA ASN A 428 115.49 -29.73 55.95
C ASN A 428 116.79 -30.54 55.98
N LEU A 429 117.29 -30.98 54.81
CA LEU A 429 118.58 -31.67 54.71
C LEU A 429 119.75 -30.74 55.11
N ILE A 430 119.79 -29.52 54.58
CA ILE A 430 120.85 -28.55 54.89
C ILE A 430 120.82 -28.18 56.39
N LYS A 431 119.63 -28.06 57.00
CA LYS A 431 119.48 -27.82 58.44
C LYS A 431 120.10 -28.95 59.25
N GLY A 432 119.82 -30.20 58.85
CA GLY A 432 120.46 -31.38 59.44
C GLY A 432 121.99 -31.34 59.31
N LEU A 433 122.52 -30.91 58.16
CA LEU A 433 123.97 -30.73 57.96
C LEU A 433 124.56 -29.61 58.84
N ALA A 434 123.85 -28.49 58.99
CA ALA A 434 124.26 -27.38 59.84
C ALA A 434 124.28 -27.80 61.33
N ASP A 435 123.26 -28.51 61.80
CA ASP A 435 123.20 -29.05 63.17
C ASP A 435 124.32 -30.07 63.42
N GLN A 436 124.58 -30.96 62.46
CA GLN A 436 125.73 -31.88 62.52
C GLN A 436 127.06 -31.12 62.58
N THR A 437 127.21 -30.06 61.78
CA THR A 437 128.41 -29.20 61.76
C THR A 437 128.59 -28.47 63.09
N ASN A 438 127.49 -28.03 63.72
CA ASN A 438 127.50 -27.39 65.03
C ASN A 438 127.97 -28.38 66.12
N ILE A 439 127.48 -29.62 66.09
CA ILE A 439 127.93 -30.70 67.00
C ILE A 439 129.41 -31.01 66.78
N LEU A 440 129.87 -31.11 65.53
CA LEU A 440 131.28 -31.31 65.18
C LEU A 440 132.16 -30.17 65.71
N ALA A 441 131.72 -28.92 65.55
CA ALA A 441 132.43 -27.74 66.04
C ALA A 441 132.49 -27.68 67.57
N LEU A 442 131.39 -28.04 68.26
CA LEU A 442 131.38 -28.18 69.72
C LEU A 442 132.37 -29.25 70.19
N ASN A 443 132.36 -30.42 69.56
CA ASN A 443 133.31 -31.50 69.86
C ASN A 443 134.76 -31.04 69.64
N ALA A 444 135.03 -30.31 68.55
CA ALA A 444 136.35 -29.74 68.29
C ALA A 444 136.76 -28.69 69.33
N ALA A 445 135.84 -27.83 69.78
CA ALA A 445 136.10 -26.85 70.83
C ALA A 445 136.41 -27.52 72.19
N ILE A 446 135.71 -28.61 72.52
CA ILE A 446 135.97 -29.43 73.73
C ILE A 446 137.38 -30.06 73.68
N GLN A 447 137.78 -30.58 72.52
CA GLN A 447 139.12 -31.14 72.32
C GLN A 447 140.21 -30.05 72.35
N ALA A 448 139.94 -28.87 71.78
CA ALA A 448 140.84 -27.72 71.84
C ALA A 448 141.04 -27.21 73.27
N ALA A 449 139.99 -27.24 74.10
CA ALA A 449 140.07 -26.91 75.53
C ALA A 449 140.89 -27.97 76.31
N HIS A 450 140.75 -29.26 75.98
CA HIS A 450 141.56 -30.34 76.55
C HIS A 450 143.06 -30.20 76.24
N ALA A 451 143.42 -29.64 75.09
CA ALA A 451 144.81 -29.45 74.67
C ALA A 451 145.51 -28.23 75.31
N GLY A 452 144.82 -27.41 76.10
CA GLY A 452 145.44 -26.27 76.81
C GLY A 452 146.06 -25.21 75.88
N ASP A 453 147.30 -24.79 76.14
CA ASP A 453 147.95 -23.68 75.40
C ASP A 453 148.24 -24.00 73.92
N THR A 454 148.47 -25.26 73.54
CA THR A 454 148.65 -25.70 72.14
C THR A 454 147.34 -25.75 71.35
N GLY A 455 146.18 -25.78 72.04
CA GLY A 455 144.85 -25.86 71.42
C GLY A 455 144.24 -24.51 71.01
N LYS A 456 144.88 -23.37 71.35
CA LYS A 456 144.30 -22.02 71.14
C LYS A 456 143.93 -21.73 69.68
N GLY A 457 144.77 -22.12 68.72
CA GLY A 457 144.46 -21.95 67.29
C GLY A 457 143.27 -22.79 66.83
N PHE A 458 143.17 -24.04 67.30
CA PHE A 458 142.04 -24.93 66.98
C PHE A 458 140.73 -24.46 67.63
N SER A 459 140.78 -23.89 68.83
CA SER A 459 139.61 -23.32 69.51
C SER A 459 138.99 -22.16 68.71
N ILE A 460 139.82 -21.28 68.14
CA ILE A 460 139.37 -20.19 67.27
C ILE A 460 138.69 -20.72 66.01
N VAL A 461 139.27 -21.74 65.36
CA VAL A 461 138.67 -22.38 64.18
C VAL A 461 137.36 -23.06 64.53
N ALA A 462 137.30 -23.82 65.63
CA ALA A 462 136.08 -24.47 66.11
C ALA A 462 134.96 -23.45 66.41
N ALA A 463 135.28 -22.34 67.06
CA ALA A 463 134.32 -21.24 67.29
C ALA A 463 133.84 -20.60 65.98
N LYS A 464 134.72 -20.43 64.99
CA LYS A 464 134.33 -19.88 63.68
C LYS A 464 133.44 -20.84 62.88
N VAL A 465 133.72 -22.15 62.93
CA VAL A 465 132.89 -23.19 62.30
C VAL A 465 131.53 -23.28 63.00
N ARG A 466 131.51 -23.18 64.34
CA ARG A 466 130.26 -23.12 65.12
C ARG A 466 129.40 -21.93 64.73
N ASN A 467 129.98 -20.74 64.69
CA ASN A 467 129.27 -19.53 64.26
C ASN A 467 128.75 -19.66 62.83
N LEU A 468 129.52 -20.27 61.92
CA LEU A 468 129.07 -20.52 60.54
C LEU A 468 127.88 -21.50 60.48
N ALA A 469 127.88 -22.53 61.32
CA ALA A 469 126.78 -23.48 61.43
C ALA A 469 125.51 -22.81 62.00
N ASP A 470 125.65 -22.02 63.07
CA ASP A 470 124.54 -21.24 63.65
C ASP A 470 123.99 -20.19 62.66
N ASP A 471 124.87 -19.47 61.93
CA ASP A 471 124.49 -18.55 60.85
C ASP A 471 123.75 -19.29 59.72
N THR A 472 124.19 -20.51 59.37
CA THR A 472 123.55 -21.35 58.36
C THR A 472 122.16 -21.78 58.81
N SER A 473 121.98 -22.25 60.04
CA SER A 473 120.67 -22.62 60.60
C SER A 473 119.72 -21.42 60.68
N ASN A 474 120.22 -20.24 61.04
CA ASN A 474 119.45 -19.00 61.05
C ASN A 474 118.98 -18.61 59.64
N ASN A 475 119.87 -18.66 58.65
CA ASN A 475 119.54 -18.39 57.25
C ASN A 475 118.51 -19.40 56.70
N ILE A 476 118.64 -20.68 57.04
CA ILE A 476 117.67 -21.71 56.62
C ILE A 476 116.29 -21.42 57.19
N ARG A 477 116.17 -21.03 58.47
CA ARG A 477 114.87 -20.67 59.06
C ARG A 477 114.19 -19.53 58.28
N VAL A 478 114.94 -18.51 57.89
CA VAL A 478 114.42 -17.40 57.06
C VAL A 478 113.94 -17.92 55.70
N ILE A 479 114.68 -18.83 55.06
CA ILE A 479 114.27 -19.42 53.79
C ILE A 479 113.06 -20.36 53.97
N GLU A 480 112.99 -21.15 55.05
CA GLU A 480 111.83 -22.00 55.39
C GLU A 480 110.55 -21.16 55.53
N GLU A 481 110.63 -20.02 56.22
CA GLU A 481 109.52 -19.07 56.34
C GLU A 481 109.09 -18.51 54.97
N ALA A 482 110.05 -18.15 54.11
CA ALA A 482 109.76 -17.68 52.76
C ALA A 482 109.11 -18.77 51.88
N VAL A 483 109.59 -20.02 51.96
CA VAL A 483 109.00 -21.15 51.23
C VAL A 483 107.58 -21.44 51.73
N LYS A 484 107.35 -21.37 53.05
CA LYS A 484 106.00 -21.54 53.63
C LYS A 484 105.04 -20.46 53.15
N ALA A 485 105.50 -19.20 53.07
CA ALA A 485 104.71 -18.11 52.51
C ALA A 485 104.37 -18.34 51.03
N ILE A 486 105.32 -18.86 50.23
CA ILE A 486 105.08 -19.23 48.82
C ILE A 486 104.02 -20.33 48.71
N VAL A 487 104.09 -21.39 49.53
CA VAL A 487 103.10 -22.48 49.51
C VAL A 487 101.69 -21.98 49.84
N ASN A 488 101.55 -21.11 50.85
CA ASN A 488 100.26 -20.49 51.18
C ASN A 488 99.73 -19.65 50.01
N ARG A 489 100.59 -18.87 49.35
CA ARG A 489 100.20 -18.05 48.20
C ARG A 489 99.77 -18.89 46.98
N ILE A 490 100.38 -20.06 46.79
CA ILE A 490 99.97 -21.03 45.76
C ILE A 490 98.58 -21.58 46.05
N GLN A 491 98.25 -21.91 47.32
CA GLN A 491 96.92 -22.36 47.69
C GLN A 491 95.85 -21.31 47.36
N GLU A 492 96.06 -20.05 47.78
CA GLU A 492 95.17 -18.94 47.43
C GLU A 492 95.03 -18.76 45.91
N SER A 493 96.14 -18.87 45.17
CA SER A 493 96.13 -18.73 43.71
C SER A 493 95.37 -19.86 43.02
N THR A 494 95.39 -21.07 43.58
CA THR A 494 94.66 -22.23 43.06
C THR A 494 93.15 -22.03 43.21
N GLU A 495 92.70 -21.60 44.39
CA GLU A 495 91.28 -21.33 44.67
C GLU A 495 90.72 -20.22 43.77
N LEU A 496 91.49 -19.15 43.55
CA LEU A 496 91.11 -18.06 42.64
C LEU A 496 91.02 -18.53 41.19
N ALA A 497 91.96 -19.38 40.75
CA ALA A 497 91.98 -19.94 39.41
C ALA A 497 90.79 -20.88 39.16
N GLU A 498 90.44 -21.75 40.12
CA GLU A 498 89.26 -22.62 40.04
C GLU A 498 87.96 -21.81 39.98
N THR A 499 87.83 -20.77 40.81
CA THR A 499 86.67 -19.86 40.79
C THR A 499 86.55 -19.13 39.44
N THR A 500 87.67 -18.70 38.87
CA THR A 500 87.69 -18.07 37.55
C THR A 500 87.33 -19.05 36.45
N GLY A 501 87.83 -20.29 36.52
CA GLY A 501 87.46 -21.37 35.60
C GLY A 501 85.96 -21.66 35.60
N SER A 502 85.35 -21.82 36.78
CA SER A 502 83.89 -22.01 36.90
C SER A 502 83.09 -20.81 36.36
N SER A 503 83.61 -19.60 36.51
CA SER A 503 82.96 -18.40 35.96
C SER A 503 82.99 -18.38 34.42
N LEU A 504 84.07 -18.86 33.81
CA LEU A 504 84.18 -18.99 32.35
C LEU A 504 83.24 -20.08 31.80
N GLU A 505 83.09 -21.21 32.49
CA GLU A 505 82.10 -22.24 32.13
C GLU A 505 80.66 -21.68 32.16
N LYS A 506 80.31 -20.89 33.18
CA LYS A 506 79.01 -20.22 33.24
C LYS A 506 78.80 -19.25 32.08
N ILE A 507 79.83 -18.51 31.66
CA ILE A 507 79.76 -17.62 30.49
C ILE A 507 79.49 -18.44 29.21
N MET A 508 80.13 -19.60 29.06
CA MET A 508 79.90 -20.48 27.92
C MET A 508 78.45 -20.97 27.84
N ASP A 509 77.88 -21.40 28.97
CA ASP A 509 76.48 -21.85 29.06
C ASP A 509 75.49 -20.72 28.78
N LEU A 510 75.71 -19.54 29.38
CA LEU A 510 74.86 -18.36 29.14
C LEU A 510 74.90 -17.91 27.68
N SER A 511 76.07 -17.97 27.04
CA SER A 511 76.20 -17.63 25.62
C SER A 511 75.44 -18.61 24.72
N LYS A 512 75.46 -19.90 25.05
CA LYS A 512 74.67 -20.91 24.35
C LYS A 512 73.17 -20.66 24.50
N GLN A 513 72.70 -20.41 25.72
CA GLN A 513 71.29 -20.06 25.96
C GLN A 513 70.87 -18.79 25.18
N ASN A 514 71.75 -17.78 25.12
CA ASN A 514 71.47 -16.56 24.37
C ASN A 514 71.35 -16.82 22.86
N THR A 515 72.14 -17.76 22.32
CA THR A 515 72.03 -18.22 20.93
C THR A 515 70.68 -18.90 20.68
N ASP A 516 70.25 -19.80 21.58
CA ASP A 516 68.96 -20.49 21.46
C ASP A 516 67.77 -19.52 21.50
N ILE A 517 67.80 -18.52 22.40
CA ILE A 517 66.78 -17.45 22.48
C ILE A 517 66.74 -16.65 21.18
N THR A 518 67.92 -16.32 20.63
CA THR A 518 68.03 -15.54 19.39
C THR A 518 67.47 -16.31 18.19
N ASP A 519 67.66 -17.62 18.15
CA ASP A 519 67.08 -18.47 17.10
C ASP A 519 65.55 -18.56 17.19
N GLN A 520 64.99 -18.63 18.41
CA GLN A 520 63.55 -18.54 18.61
C GLN A 520 62.99 -17.17 18.20
N LEU A 521 63.71 -16.10 18.51
CA LEU A 521 63.33 -14.74 18.11
C LEU A 521 63.33 -14.58 16.59
N ASN A 522 64.34 -15.09 15.90
CA ASN A 522 64.38 -15.12 14.43
C ASN A 522 63.20 -15.90 13.83
N PHE A 523 62.83 -17.05 14.42
CA PHE A 523 61.65 -17.80 13.98
C PHE A 523 60.36 -16.97 14.11
N ALA A 524 60.18 -16.30 15.26
CA ALA A 524 59.02 -15.42 15.48
C ALA A 524 58.99 -14.21 14.53
N MET A 525 60.16 -13.66 14.17
CA MET A 525 60.24 -12.56 13.19
C MET A 525 59.82 -13.00 11.78
N VAL A 526 60.20 -14.22 11.35
CA VAL A 526 59.75 -14.78 10.07
C VAL A 526 58.23 -14.97 10.04
N GLU A 527 57.64 -15.43 11.16
CA GLU A 527 56.19 -15.56 11.28
C GLU A 527 55.49 -14.19 11.24
N GLN A 528 56.04 -13.17 11.93
CA GLN A 528 55.53 -11.81 11.87
C GLN A 528 55.63 -11.20 10.47
N ASP A 529 56.72 -11.44 9.72
CA ASP A 529 56.86 -10.95 8.34
C ASP A 529 55.79 -11.56 7.41
N ASN A 530 55.55 -12.87 7.53
CA ASN A 530 54.49 -13.54 6.78
C ASN A 530 53.11 -12.98 7.16
N GLY A 531 52.83 -12.78 8.45
CA GLY A 531 51.59 -12.17 8.92
C GLY A 531 51.42 -10.74 8.40
N ALA A 532 52.47 -9.92 8.41
CA ALA A 532 52.44 -8.56 7.89
C ALA A 532 52.13 -8.52 6.38
N LYS A 533 52.69 -9.45 5.58
CA LYS A 533 52.39 -9.59 4.15
C LYS A 533 50.94 -9.98 3.90
N GLU A 534 50.37 -10.86 4.71
CA GLU A 534 48.96 -11.25 4.61
C GLU A 534 48.04 -10.08 4.95
N ILE A 535 48.33 -9.33 6.02
CA ILE A 535 47.55 -8.15 6.38
C ILE A 535 47.64 -7.09 5.27
N LEU A 536 48.82 -6.86 4.66
CA LEU A 536 48.97 -5.95 3.51
C LEU A 536 48.08 -6.36 2.34
N LYS A 537 48.02 -7.66 2.02
CA LYS A 537 47.13 -8.17 0.98
C LYS A 537 45.65 -7.91 1.31
N SER A 538 45.21 -8.24 2.53
CA SER A 538 43.84 -7.96 2.96
C SER A 538 43.51 -6.47 2.98
N THR A 539 44.50 -5.62 3.28
CA THR A 539 44.34 -4.16 3.27
C THR A 539 44.13 -3.65 1.85
N GLN A 540 44.84 -4.22 0.87
CA GLN A 540 44.61 -3.91 -0.54
C GLN A 540 43.22 -4.35 -1.03
N GLU A 541 42.74 -5.52 -0.59
CA GLU A 541 41.38 -5.97 -0.90
C GLU A 541 40.33 -5.02 -0.28
N LEU A 542 40.56 -4.51 0.94
CA LEU A 542 39.70 -3.51 1.57
C LEU A 542 39.68 -2.18 0.80
N VAL A 543 40.80 -1.75 0.22
CA VAL A 543 40.82 -0.56 -0.66
C VAL A 543 39.89 -0.76 -1.84
N ASN A 544 39.98 -1.92 -2.51
CA ASN A 544 39.16 -2.22 -3.68
C ASN A 544 37.66 -2.25 -3.33
N ILE A 545 37.29 -2.91 -2.21
CA ILE A 545 35.90 -2.94 -1.73
C ILE A 545 35.40 -1.53 -1.40
N THR A 546 36.23 -0.70 -0.76
CA THR A 546 35.88 0.68 -0.43
C THR A 546 35.60 1.49 -1.71
N GLU A 547 36.37 1.28 -2.77
CA GLU A 547 36.15 1.91 -4.07
C GLU A 547 34.88 1.41 -4.76
N GLU A 548 34.62 0.10 -4.76
CA GLU A 548 33.41 -0.50 -5.31
C GLU A 548 32.15 0.04 -4.62
N VAL A 549 32.14 0.11 -3.29
CA VAL A 549 31.01 0.67 -2.53
C VAL A 549 30.82 2.15 -2.86
N ARG A 550 31.90 2.93 -3.00
CA ARG A 550 31.81 4.33 -3.39
C ARG A 550 31.18 4.51 -4.78
N ASN A 551 31.54 3.65 -5.73
CA ASN A 551 30.96 3.66 -7.07
C ASN A 551 29.47 3.27 -7.04
N ALA A 552 29.11 2.24 -6.26
CA ALA A 552 27.72 1.83 -6.06
C ALA A 552 26.88 2.95 -5.43
N MET A 553 27.41 3.67 -4.43
CA MET A 553 26.73 4.82 -3.82
C MET A 553 26.53 5.96 -4.82
N ALA A 554 27.49 6.21 -5.70
CA ALA A 554 27.36 7.23 -6.75
C ALA A 554 26.27 6.86 -7.77
N GLU A 555 26.13 5.59 -8.12
CA GLU A 555 25.05 5.10 -8.98
C GLU A 555 23.69 5.18 -8.28
N GLN A 556 23.63 4.75 -7.01
CA GLN A 556 22.43 4.83 -6.18
C GLN A 556 21.95 6.27 -6.03
N LYS A 557 22.87 7.24 -5.88
CA LYS A 557 22.53 8.67 -5.85
C LYS A 557 21.81 9.10 -7.13
N ARG A 558 22.33 8.75 -8.31
CA ARG A 558 21.69 9.09 -9.60
C ARG A 558 20.31 8.47 -9.71
N ALA A 559 20.16 7.21 -9.31
CA ALA A 559 18.86 6.53 -9.32
C ALA A 559 17.86 7.22 -8.37
N THR A 560 18.29 7.64 -7.18
CA THR A 560 17.46 8.41 -6.24
C THR A 560 17.05 9.76 -6.84
N ASP A 561 17.97 10.48 -7.49
CA ASP A 561 17.67 11.76 -8.16
C ASP A 561 16.65 11.58 -9.31
N ASP A 562 16.81 10.53 -10.13
CA ASP A 562 15.88 10.21 -11.22
C ASP A 562 14.49 9.82 -10.70
N PHE A 563 14.43 9.06 -9.60
CA PHE A 563 13.18 8.70 -8.96
C PHE A 563 12.48 9.93 -8.35
N ASN A 564 13.25 10.84 -7.74
CA ASN A 564 12.73 12.11 -7.24
C ASN A 564 12.11 12.95 -8.36
N ASN A 565 12.81 13.09 -9.49
CA ASN A 565 12.29 13.77 -10.68
C ASN A 565 11.00 13.12 -11.22
N SER A 566 10.90 11.79 -11.15
CA SER A 566 9.70 11.05 -11.57
C SER A 566 8.53 11.28 -10.63
N LEU A 567 8.77 11.33 -9.31
CA LEU A 567 7.74 11.68 -8.32
C LEU A 567 7.25 13.12 -8.48
N LEU A 568 8.14 14.07 -8.79
CA LEU A 568 7.73 15.45 -9.07
C LEU A 568 6.74 15.52 -10.24
N LYS A 569 7.01 14.78 -11.33
CA LYS A 569 6.07 14.67 -12.46
C LYS A 569 4.74 14.02 -12.07
N LEU A 570 4.77 12.94 -11.29
CA LEU A 570 3.55 12.29 -10.80
C LEU A 570 2.72 13.20 -9.88
N ARG A 571 3.39 13.99 -9.05
CA ARG A 571 2.75 14.98 -8.18
C ARG A 571 2.04 16.07 -9.00
N ASP A 572 2.67 16.53 -10.06
CA ASP A 572 2.10 17.54 -10.95
C ASP A 572 0.85 17.00 -11.69
N LEU A 573 0.94 15.77 -12.20
CA LEU A 573 -0.20 15.05 -12.80
C LEU A 573 -1.36 14.84 -11.80
N SER A 574 -1.05 14.46 -10.56
CA SER A 574 -2.05 14.27 -9.49
C SER A 574 -2.81 15.57 -9.17
N ARG A 575 -2.13 16.71 -9.25
CA ARG A 575 -2.72 18.03 -8.99
C ARG A 575 -3.48 18.63 -10.20
N GLY A 576 -3.57 17.89 -11.31
CA GLY A 576 -4.29 18.34 -12.50
C GLY A 576 -3.65 19.57 -13.17
N ARG A 577 -2.33 19.73 -13.08
CA ARG A 577 -1.57 20.77 -13.80
C ARG A 577 -0.87 20.21 -15.02
#